data_AF-A0A804RF54-F1
#
_entry.id   AF-A0A804RF54-F1
#
_cell.length_a   1.000
_cell.length_b   1.000
_cell.length_c   1.000
_cell.angle_alpha   90.00
_cell.angle_beta   90.00
_cell.angle_gamma   90.00
#
_symmetry.space_group_name_H-M   'P 1'
#
loop_
_entity.id
_entity.type
_entity.pdbx_description
1 polymer ?
#
loop_
_entity_poly.entity_id
_entity_poly.type
_entity_poly.pdbx_seq_one_letter_code
_entity_poly.pdbx_strand_id
1 'polypeptide(L)'
;MSLLRERDLQLIRDIPDEIKDASAYGDQFRIQQVLADFLLSMAQSAPSENGWVEIQVRPNVKQNYDGTDTELFIFTFACPGEGLPTDIVQDMFSNSQWSTQEGVGLSTCRKILKLMGGEVQYIRESERSFFLIVLELPQPRLAAGRENQLIC
;
A
#
# COMPACT_ATOMS: atom_id res chain seq x y z
N MET A 1 3.55 14.87 6.01
CA MET A 1 4.96 15.34 5.98
C MET A 1 5.35 16.17 7.21
N SER A 2 4.44 16.84 7.93
CA SER A 2 4.80 17.56 9.16
C SER A 2 5.26 16.60 10.27
N LEU A 3 4.55 15.47 10.45
CA LEU A 3 4.85 14.47 11.48
C LEU A 3 6.29 13.94 11.43
N LEU A 4 6.81 13.63 10.24
CA LEU A 4 8.19 13.14 10.10
C LEU A 4 9.20 14.15 10.63
N ARG A 5 8.97 15.45 10.39
CA ARG A 5 9.84 16.51 10.92
C ARG A 5 9.62 16.73 12.41
N GLU A 6 8.37 16.69 12.87
CA GLU A 6 8.02 16.84 14.29
C GLU A 6 8.64 15.74 15.16
N ARG A 7 8.82 14.55 14.60
CA ARG A 7 9.37 13.37 15.28
C ARG A 7 10.81 13.02 14.91
N ASP A 8 11.46 13.85 14.10
CA ASP A 8 12.82 13.64 13.58
C ASP A 8 13.04 12.26 12.91
N LEU A 9 12.02 11.81 12.16
CA LEU A 9 12.04 10.53 11.47
C LEU A 9 12.63 10.66 10.07
N GLN A 10 13.52 9.73 9.71
CA GLN A 10 14.00 9.59 8.35
C GLN A 10 12.94 8.92 7.47
N LEU A 11 12.77 9.41 6.24
CA LEU A 11 11.92 8.77 5.24
C LEU A 11 12.79 8.08 4.20
N ILE A 12 12.79 6.75 4.23
CA ILE A 12 13.48 5.91 3.27
C ILE A 12 12.50 5.59 2.13
N ARG A 13 12.95 5.71 0.89
CA ARG A 13 12.13 5.40 -0.30
C ARG A 13 12.89 4.43 -1.19
N ASP A 14 12.33 3.25 -1.34
CA ASP A 14 12.81 2.19 -2.19
C ASP A 14 11.75 1.92 -3.28
N ILE A 15 11.75 2.78 -4.30
CA ILE A 15 10.79 2.75 -5.41
C ILE A 15 11.61 2.67 -6.70
N PRO A 16 11.51 1.56 -7.44
CA PRO A 16 12.30 1.37 -8.64
C PRO A 16 11.71 2.22 -9.77
N ASP A 17 12.53 2.58 -10.76
CA ASP A 17 12.13 3.58 -11.76
C ASP A 17 10.97 3.10 -12.63
N GLU A 18 10.79 1.79 -12.82
CA GLU A 18 9.70 1.22 -13.63
C GLU A 18 8.31 1.54 -13.06
N ILE A 19 8.20 1.82 -11.75
CA ILE A 19 6.93 2.27 -11.14
C ILE A 19 6.49 3.63 -11.70
N LYS A 20 7.41 4.47 -12.14
CA LYS A 20 7.08 5.79 -12.72
C LYS A 20 6.51 5.66 -14.13
N ASP A 21 6.91 4.61 -14.85
CA ASP A 21 6.45 4.31 -16.19
C ASP A 21 5.20 3.40 -16.20
N ALA A 22 4.90 2.77 -15.05
CA ALA A 22 3.73 1.92 -14.89
C ALA A 22 2.44 2.70 -15.14
N SER A 23 1.60 2.15 -16.00
CA SER A 23 0.32 2.75 -16.37
C SER A 23 -0.80 1.89 -15.79
N ALA A 24 -1.51 2.45 -14.82
CA ALA A 24 -2.59 1.77 -14.11
C ALA A 24 -3.82 2.69 -14.01
N TYR A 25 -5.01 2.12 -14.17
CA TYR A 25 -6.27 2.84 -13.97
C TYR A 25 -6.84 2.57 -12.58
N GLY A 26 -7.31 3.61 -11.91
CA GLY A 26 -7.96 3.49 -10.61
C GLY A 26 -8.43 4.83 -10.06
N ASP A 27 -9.10 4.79 -8.91
CA ASP A 27 -9.42 5.98 -8.13
C ASP A 27 -8.16 6.46 -7.42
N GLN A 28 -7.35 7.27 -8.11
CA GLN A 28 -6.05 7.75 -7.61
C GLN A 28 -6.18 8.40 -6.22
N PHE A 29 -7.21 9.22 -6.01
CA PHE A 29 -7.41 9.91 -4.74
C PHE A 29 -7.72 8.93 -3.61
N ARG A 30 -8.58 7.95 -3.86
CA ARG A 30 -8.92 6.94 -2.86
C ARG A 30 -7.76 6.00 -2.56
N ILE A 31 -6.99 5.59 -3.57
CA ILE A 31 -5.77 4.81 -3.40
C ILE A 31 -4.76 5.60 -2.56
N GLN A 32 -4.50 6.86 -2.93
CA GLN A 32 -3.56 7.71 -2.21
C GLN A 32 -3.99 7.91 -0.75
N GLN A 33 -5.29 8.13 -0.49
CA GLN A 33 -5.81 8.29 0.86
C GLN A 33 -5.58 7.03 1.71
N VAL A 34 -5.98 5.86 1.20
CA VAL A 34 -5.82 4.59 1.90
C VAL A 34 -4.35 4.31 2.20
N LEU A 35 -3.46 4.48 1.22
CA LEU A 35 -2.03 4.28 1.41
C LEU A 35 -1.42 5.30 2.38
N ALA A 36 -1.87 6.56 2.34
CA ALA A 36 -1.40 7.61 3.25
C ALA A 36 -1.79 7.32 4.71
N ASP A 37 -2.99 6.79 4.96
CA ASP A 37 -3.43 6.45 6.31
C ASP A 37 -2.60 5.28 6.89
N PHE A 38 -2.31 4.23 6.11
CA PHE A 38 -1.39 3.17 6.55
C PHE A 38 0.02 3.67 6.82
N LEU A 39 0.55 4.52 5.94
CA LEU A 39 1.87 5.12 6.11
C LEU A 39 1.93 6.03 7.34
N LEU A 40 0.86 6.77 7.61
CA LEU A 40 0.75 7.64 8.78
C LEU A 40 0.82 6.83 10.07
N SER A 41 0.09 5.71 10.17
CA SER A 41 0.15 4.82 11.34
C SER A 41 1.54 4.24 11.56
N MET A 42 2.27 3.89 10.48
CA MET A 42 3.67 3.48 10.60
C MET A 42 4.58 4.61 11.12
N ALA A 43 4.37 5.84 10.65
CA ALA A 43 5.12 7.00 11.14
C ALA A 43 4.78 7.38 12.60
N GLN A 44 3.55 7.12 13.04
CA GLN A 44 3.14 7.28 14.44
C GLN A 44 3.70 6.17 15.33
N SER A 45 3.92 4.98 14.77
CA SER A 45 4.45 3.84 15.52
C SER A 45 5.98 3.79 15.57
N ALA A 46 6.67 4.49 14.66
CA ALA A 46 8.13 4.54 14.65
C ALA A 46 8.69 5.14 15.96
N PRO A 47 9.80 4.60 16.51
CA PRO A 47 10.50 5.22 17.63
C PRO A 47 11.06 6.59 17.22
N SER A 48 11.11 7.56 18.14
CA SER A 48 11.65 8.89 17.81
C SER A 48 13.19 8.92 17.78
N GLU A 49 13.86 8.09 18.58
CA GLU A 49 15.33 8.01 18.58
C GLU A 49 15.80 7.12 17.42
N ASN A 50 16.60 7.70 16.50
CA ASN A 50 17.10 7.01 15.30
C ASN A 50 15.99 6.36 14.46
N GLY A 51 14.79 6.94 14.52
CA GLY A 51 13.60 6.42 13.86
C GLY A 51 13.60 6.63 12.35
N TRP A 52 12.98 5.69 11.66
CA TRP A 52 12.74 5.79 10.23
C TRP A 52 11.41 5.16 9.85
N VAL A 53 10.90 5.59 8.71
CA VAL A 53 9.80 4.97 8.00
C VAL A 53 10.26 4.69 6.58
N GLU A 54 10.06 3.47 6.13
CA GLU A 54 10.41 3.03 4.79
C GLU A 54 9.16 2.87 3.95
N ILE A 55 9.20 3.41 2.73
CA ILE A 55 8.24 3.13 1.66
C ILE A 55 8.96 2.31 0.62
N GLN A 56 8.51 1.07 0.43
CA GLN A 56 8.92 0.25 -0.70
C GLN A 56 7.74 0.01 -1.62
N VAL A 57 7.97 0.10 -2.93
CA VAL A 57 6.97 -0.26 -3.93
C VAL A 57 7.61 -1.22 -4.92
N ARG A 58 6.92 -2.31 -5.24
CA ARG A 58 7.36 -3.30 -6.23
C ARG A 58 6.23 -3.58 -7.20
N PRO A 59 6.48 -3.50 -8.52
CA PRO A 59 5.55 -4.08 -9.48
C PRO A 59 5.69 -5.60 -9.43
N ASN A 60 4.58 -6.28 -9.63
CA ASN A 60 4.52 -7.70 -9.81
C ASN A 60 3.49 -7.99 -10.91
N VAL A 61 3.73 -9.02 -11.70
CA VAL A 61 2.84 -9.38 -12.82
C VAL A 61 2.17 -10.70 -12.47
N LYS A 62 0.85 -10.68 -12.41
CA LYS A 62 0.03 -11.87 -12.24
C LYS A 62 -0.45 -12.31 -13.61
N GLN A 63 0.05 -13.44 -14.08
CA GLN A 63 -0.42 -14.07 -15.32
C GLN A 63 -1.76 -14.77 -15.03
N ASN A 64 -2.80 -14.38 -15.76
CA ASN A 64 -4.12 -15.00 -15.67
C ASN A 64 -4.22 -16.20 -16.63
N TYR A 65 -5.15 -17.12 -16.35
CA TYR A 65 -5.35 -18.33 -17.16
C TYR A 65 -5.81 -18.05 -18.60
N ASP A 66 -6.36 -16.87 -18.87
CA ASP A 66 -6.77 -16.44 -20.21
C ASP A 66 -5.62 -15.82 -21.02
N GLY A 67 -4.40 -15.82 -20.48
CA GLY A 67 -3.22 -15.24 -21.11
C GLY A 67 -3.13 -13.72 -20.99
N THR A 68 -4.02 -13.09 -20.22
CA THR A 68 -3.89 -11.68 -19.85
C THR A 68 -2.99 -11.51 -18.64
N ASP A 69 -2.29 -10.40 -18.57
CA ASP A 69 -1.51 -10.03 -17.40
C ASP A 69 -2.29 -9.00 -16.58
N THR A 70 -2.31 -9.16 -15.26
CA THR A 70 -2.69 -8.08 -14.35
C THR A 70 -1.47 -7.56 -13.60
N GLU A 71 -1.33 -6.24 -13.53
CA GLU A 71 -0.36 -5.61 -12.66
C GLU A 71 -0.83 -5.66 -11.21
N LEU A 72 0.04 -6.20 -10.37
CA LEU A 72 -0.04 -6.15 -8.94
C LEU A 72 1.01 -5.15 -8.44
N PHE A 73 0.58 -4.17 -7.67
CA PHE A 73 1.49 -3.30 -6.95
C PHE A 73 1.59 -3.78 -5.51
N ILE A 74 2.81 -4.04 -5.08
CA ILE A 74 3.12 -4.42 -3.70
C ILE A 74 3.74 -3.20 -3.02
N PHE A 75 3.02 -2.65 -2.05
CA PHE A 75 3.49 -1.58 -1.19
C PHE A 75 3.87 -2.15 0.16
N THR A 76 5.08 -1.84 0.63
CA THR A 76 5.54 -2.17 1.97
C THR A 76 5.82 -0.87 2.72
N PHE A 77 5.17 -0.71 3.88
CA PHE A 77 5.44 0.42 4.78
C PHE A 77 6.01 -0.12 6.08
N ALA A 78 7.26 0.19 6.39
CA ALA A 78 7.98 -0.39 7.52
C ALA A 78 8.50 0.68 8.48
N CYS A 79 8.62 0.32 9.76
CA CYS A 79 9.35 1.08 10.77
C CYS A 79 10.08 0.11 11.71
N PRO A 80 11.13 0.55 12.41
CA PRO A 80 11.81 -0.30 13.38
C PRO A 80 10.96 -0.50 14.64
N GLY A 81 11.26 -1.57 15.38
CA GLY A 81 10.63 -1.89 16.66
C GLY A 81 9.26 -2.57 16.54
N GLU A 82 8.48 -2.50 17.63
CA GLU A 82 7.21 -3.24 17.80
C GLU A 82 6.07 -2.76 16.89
N GLY A 83 6.21 -1.58 16.28
CA GLY A 83 5.19 -0.98 15.43
C GLY A 83 3.90 -0.64 16.19
N LEU A 84 2.76 -0.91 15.56
CA LEU A 84 1.45 -0.52 16.07
C LEU A 84 1.11 -1.23 17.40
N PRO A 85 0.55 -0.53 18.39
CA PRO A 85 -0.07 -1.15 19.56
C PRO A 85 -1.04 -2.30 19.23
N THR A 86 -1.07 -3.33 20.07
CA THR A 86 -1.82 -4.57 19.81
C THR A 86 -3.33 -4.35 19.71
N ASP A 87 -3.88 -3.42 20.49
CA ASP A 87 -5.29 -3.00 20.44
C ASP A 87 -5.66 -2.37 19.10
N ILE A 88 -4.79 -1.52 18.54
CA ILE A 88 -4.99 -0.94 17.20
C ILE A 88 -4.99 -2.04 16.13
N VAL A 89 -4.06 -2.99 16.21
CA VAL A 89 -4.01 -4.15 15.28
C VAL A 89 -5.26 -5.01 15.42
N GLN A 90 -5.73 -5.28 16.64
CA GLN A 90 -6.95 -6.03 16.88
C GLN A 90 -8.17 -5.34 16.28
N ASP A 91 -8.33 -4.03 16.50
CA ASP A 91 -9.43 -3.23 15.95
C ASP A 91 -9.40 -3.18 14.42
N MET A 92 -8.21 -3.06 13.83
CA MET A 92 -8.03 -3.08 12.38
C MET A 92 -8.57 -4.37 11.78
N PHE A 93 -8.28 -5.52 12.39
CA PHE A 93 -8.69 -6.81 11.86
C PHE A 93 -10.10 -7.26 12.30
N SER A 94 -10.62 -6.71 13.39
CA SER A 94 -11.95 -7.03 13.92
C SER A 94 -13.10 -6.38 13.12
N ASN A 95 -14.27 -7.02 13.19
CA ASN A 95 -15.53 -6.50 12.66
C ASN A 95 -16.45 -5.92 13.76
N SER A 96 -16.05 -6.03 15.03
CA SER A 96 -16.78 -5.55 16.20
C SER A 96 -15.81 -5.22 17.34
N GLN A 97 -16.31 -4.65 18.45
CA GLN A 97 -15.50 -4.41 19.67
C GLN A 97 -14.36 -3.39 19.49
N TRP A 98 -14.59 -2.33 18.70
CA TRP A 98 -13.60 -1.28 18.49
C TRP A 98 -13.31 -0.49 19.76
N SER A 99 -12.03 -0.35 20.09
CA SER A 99 -11.54 0.33 21.30
C SER A 99 -10.76 1.61 21.01
N THR A 100 -10.21 1.74 19.81
CA THR A 100 -9.32 2.82 19.37
C THR A 100 -9.86 3.50 18.11
N GLN A 101 -9.72 4.83 18.04
CA GLN A 101 -10.10 5.58 16.84
C GLN A 101 -9.20 5.24 15.65
N GLU A 102 -7.89 5.08 15.87
CA GLU A 102 -6.92 4.73 14.84
C GLU A 102 -7.20 3.36 14.23
N GLY A 103 -7.47 2.35 15.07
CA GLY A 103 -7.81 1.01 14.60
C GLY A 103 -9.09 0.97 13.76
N VAL A 104 -10.10 1.77 14.09
CA VAL A 104 -11.31 1.94 13.27
C VAL A 104 -11.01 2.58 11.92
N GLY A 105 -10.14 3.60 11.90
CA GLY A 105 -9.66 4.24 10.67
C GLY A 105 -8.96 3.24 9.75
N LEU A 106 -8.03 2.46 10.30
CA LEU A 106 -7.31 1.41 9.57
C LEU A 106 -8.24 0.27 9.11
N SER A 107 -9.22 -0.11 9.93
CA SER A 107 -10.25 -1.09 9.55
C SER A 107 -11.08 -0.60 8.35
N THR A 108 -11.39 0.70 8.32
CA THR A 108 -12.08 1.36 7.21
C THR A 108 -11.20 1.37 5.96
N CYS A 109 -9.93 1.75 6.09
CA CYS A 109 -8.95 1.72 5.00
C CYS A 109 -8.80 0.31 4.41
N ARG A 110 -8.69 -0.73 5.25
CA ARG A 110 -8.66 -2.13 4.84
C ARG A 110 -9.90 -2.54 4.03
N LYS A 111 -11.09 -2.11 4.45
CA LYS A 111 -12.35 -2.40 3.73
C LYS A 111 -12.40 -1.70 2.39
N ILE A 112 -11.97 -0.43 2.32
CA ILE A 112 -11.87 0.32 1.07
C ILE A 112 -10.86 -0.34 0.13
N LEU A 113 -9.68 -0.70 0.64
CA LEU A 113 -8.65 -1.43 -0.09
C LEU A 113 -9.21 -2.72 -0.70
N LYS A 114 -9.97 -3.50 0.08
CA LYS A 114 -10.63 -4.72 -0.39
C LYS A 114 -11.63 -4.47 -1.51
N LEU A 115 -12.39 -3.38 -1.44
CA LEU A 115 -13.31 -2.97 -2.52
C LEU A 115 -12.55 -2.56 -3.80
N MET A 116 -11.30 -2.11 -3.67
CA MET A 116 -10.41 -1.77 -4.80
C MET A 116 -9.61 -2.99 -5.31
N GLY A 117 -9.94 -4.22 -4.88
CA GLY A 117 -9.21 -5.42 -5.31
C GLY A 117 -7.84 -5.59 -4.66
N GLY A 118 -7.60 -4.89 -3.54
CA GLY A 118 -6.37 -5.03 -2.76
C GLY A 118 -6.55 -5.77 -1.44
N GLU A 119 -5.44 -6.14 -0.84
CA GLU A 119 -5.37 -6.75 0.49
C GLU A 119 -4.23 -6.15 1.30
N VAL A 120 -4.37 -6.16 2.63
CA VAL A 120 -3.33 -5.69 3.55
C VAL A 120 -3.10 -6.71 4.65
N GLN A 121 -1.83 -6.97 4.92
CA GLN A 121 -1.34 -7.71 6.08
C GLN A 121 -0.52 -6.78 6.96
N TYR A 122 -0.55 -7.04 8.26
CA TYR A 122 0.35 -6.42 9.23
C TYR A 122 1.26 -7.50 9.81
N ILE A 123 2.56 -7.30 9.71
CA ILE A 123 3.58 -8.28 10.11
C ILE A 123 4.50 -7.59 11.11
N ARG A 124 4.74 -8.28 12.24
CA ARG A 124 5.69 -7.87 13.28
C ARG A 124 6.82 -8.90 13.33
N GLU A 125 8.01 -8.46 12.97
CA GLU A 125 9.27 -9.21 13.10
C GLU A 125 10.02 -8.74 14.36
N SER A 126 11.18 -9.34 14.66
CA SER A 126 11.96 -8.98 15.86
C SER A 126 12.50 -7.55 15.82
N GLU A 127 12.92 -7.08 14.65
CA GLU A 127 13.59 -5.78 14.49
C GLU A 127 12.70 -4.68 13.91
N ARG A 128 11.59 -5.06 13.26
CA ARG A 128 10.73 -4.14 12.53
C ARG A 128 9.31 -4.66 12.43
N SER A 129 8.41 -3.74 12.17
CA SER A 129 7.03 -4.04 11.82
C SER A 129 6.68 -3.37 10.50
N PHE A 130 5.77 -3.98 9.75
CA PHE A 130 5.38 -3.44 8.46
C PHE A 130 3.98 -3.83 8.03
N PHE A 131 3.37 -2.95 7.24
CA PHE A 131 2.26 -3.29 6.38
C PHE A 131 2.76 -3.84 5.05
N LEU A 132 2.15 -4.93 4.59
CA LEU A 132 2.28 -5.44 3.24
C LEU A 132 0.93 -5.28 2.55
N ILE A 133 0.86 -4.39 1.57
CA ILE A 133 -0.35 -4.05 0.83
C ILE A 133 -0.17 -4.52 -0.61
N VAL A 134 -1.09 -5.33 -1.09
CA VAL A 134 -1.17 -5.74 -2.50
C VAL A 134 -2.35 -5.04 -3.12
N LEU A 135 -2.18 -4.44 -4.29
CA LEU A 135 -3.25 -3.80 -5.03
C LEU A 135 -3.21 -4.24 -6.49
N GLU A 136 -4.29 -4.89 -6.94
CA GLU A 136 -4.48 -5.27 -8.33
C GLU A 136 -5.10 -4.09 -9.09
N LEU A 137 -4.36 -3.51 -10.04
CA LEU A 137 -4.84 -2.40 -10.85
C LEU A 137 -4.94 -2.79 -12.33
N PRO A 138 -6.04 -2.43 -13.02
CA PRO A 138 -6.18 -2.69 -14.44
C PRO A 138 -5.19 -1.87 -15.26
N GLN A 139 -4.50 -2.53 -16.19
CA GLN A 139 -3.67 -1.87 -17.20
C GLN A 139 -4.53 -1.29 -18.34
N PRO A 140 -4.06 -0.21 -19.00
CA PRO A 140 -4.56 0.17 -20.31
C PRO A 140 -4.44 -1.02 -21.25
N ARG A 141 -5.54 -1.42 -21.90
CA ARG A 141 -5.44 -2.34 -23.02
C ARG A 141 -4.60 -1.65 -24.09
N LEU A 142 -3.44 -2.22 -24.43
CA LEU A 142 -2.79 -1.92 -25.70
C LEU A 142 -3.86 -2.13 -26.77
N ALA A 143 -4.29 -1.06 -27.43
CA ALA A 143 -5.21 -1.18 -28.54
C ALA A 143 -4.55 -2.13 -29.53
N ALA A 144 -5.07 -3.36 -29.63
CA ALA A 144 -4.62 -4.33 -30.61
C ALA A 144 -4.57 -3.59 -31.95
N GLY A 145 -3.38 -3.51 -32.52
CA GLY A 145 -3.09 -2.67 -33.67
C GLY A 145 -4.18 -2.82 -34.71
N ARG A 146 -4.70 -1.68 -35.16
CA ARG A 146 -5.43 -1.55 -36.42
C ARG A 146 -4.45 -1.89 -37.55
N GLU A 147 -4.06 -3.15 -37.68
CA GLU A 147 -3.55 -3.69 -38.92
C GLU A 147 -4.76 -4.16 -39.73
N ASN A 148 -4.76 -3.84 -41.02
CA ASN A 148 -5.78 -4.15 -42.04
C ASN A 148 -6.94 -3.16 -42.19
N GLN A 149 -6.62 -1.96 -42.68
CA GLN A 149 -7.48 -1.27 -43.66
C GLN A 149 -6.64 -0.33 -44.55
N LEU A 150 -5.61 -0.89 -45.20
CA LEU A 150 -5.14 -0.37 -46.48
C LEU A 150 -5.89 -1.18 -47.56
N ILE A 151 -7.08 -0.70 -47.92
CA ILE A 151 -7.74 -1.13 -49.16
C ILE A 151 -7.25 -0.17 -50.25
N CYS A 152 -6.70 -0.78 -51.29
CA CYS A 152 -6.01 -0.23 -52.46
C CYS A 152 -6.67 1.00 -53.10
#